data_AF-A0A177B652-F1
#
_entry.id   AF-A0A177B652-F1
#
_cell.length_a   1.000
_cell.length_b   1.000
_cell.length_c   1.000
_cell.angle_alpha   90.00
_cell.angle_beta   90.00
_cell.angle_gamma   90.00
#
_symmetry.space_group_name_H-M   'P 1'
#
loop_
_entity.id
_entity.type
_entity.pdbx_description
1 polymer ?
#
loop_
_entity_poly.entity_id
_entity_poly.type
_entity_poly.pdbx_seq_one_letter_code
_entity_poly.pdbx_strand_id
1 'polypeptide(L)'
;MVSNNTNNVNRTVVTNVRDVDQAKLVVAVAAYLKKSGKVVMPDWVDIVKTGCYKELSPRDPDWFIVRCSSMLRRMYFRNKLMGVGNVKKMYGGRKRRGSKPSHFAKGSGAVARYCLQSLEKLDYVEQEIVTKVIDKDEDDKETKSINRKVMLGRRLTKRGRKLLDLISVQMSSKKKKDITI
;
A
#
# COMPACT_ATOMS: atom_id res chain seq x y z
N MET A 1 34.40 15.54 -33.01
CA MET A 1 34.26 16.27 -31.74
C MET A 1 32.78 16.52 -31.50
N VAL A 2 32.11 15.63 -30.75
CA VAL A 2 30.68 15.79 -30.42
C VAL A 2 30.61 16.51 -29.08
N SER A 3 30.20 17.78 -29.10
CA SER A 3 30.08 18.61 -27.90
C SER A 3 29.09 17.97 -26.92
N ASN A 4 29.59 17.51 -25.78
CA ASN A 4 28.76 17.16 -24.64
C ASN A 4 28.12 18.44 -24.09
N ASN A 5 26.81 18.56 -24.28
CA ASN A 5 26.02 19.62 -23.70
C ASN A 5 25.98 19.48 -22.17
N THR A 6 26.95 20.08 -21.47
CA THR A 6 26.97 20.22 -20.02
C THR A 6 26.01 21.33 -19.57
N ASN A 7 24.72 21.15 -19.85
CA ASN A 7 23.67 21.91 -19.17
C ASN A 7 23.44 21.32 -17.78
N ASN A 8 24.44 21.45 -16.90
CA ASN A 8 24.23 21.33 -15.46
C ASN A 8 23.57 22.62 -14.96
N VAL A 9 22.32 22.80 -15.36
CA VAL A 9 21.43 23.74 -14.68
C VAL A 9 21.20 23.11 -13.31
N ASN A 10 21.59 23.78 -12.24
CA ASN A 10 21.17 23.47 -10.86
C ASN A 10 19.65 23.66 -10.74
N ARG A 11 18.87 22.91 -11.51
CA ARG A 11 17.47 22.63 -11.22
C ARG A 11 17.52 21.73 -10.00
N THR A 12 17.04 22.21 -8.86
CA THR A 12 16.57 21.31 -7.83
C THR A 12 15.44 20.49 -8.44
N VAL A 13 15.78 19.38 -9.10
CA VAL A 13 14.80 18.45 -9.63
C VAL A 13 14.05 17.94 -8.41
N VAL A 14 12.83 18.42 -8.21
CA VAL A 14 11.95 17.94 -7.15
C VAL A 14 11.62 16.50 -7.50
N THR A 15 12.32 15.56 -6.86
CA THR A 15 12.14 14.13 -7.11
C THR A 15 10.91 13.64 -6.36
N ASN A 16 9.88 13.27 -7.11
CA ASN A 16 8.67 12.69 -6.58
C ASN A 16 8.74 11.16 -6.59
N VAL A 17 7.81 10.52 -5.90
CA VAL A 17 7.60 9.05 -5.91
C VAL A 17 7.47 8.46 -7.33
N ARG A 18 7.07 9.29 -8.31
CA ARG A 18 6.92 8.89 -9.71
C ARG A 18 8.24 8.75 -10.46
N ASP A 19 9.29 9.41 -9.98
CA ASP A 19 10.58 9.54 -10.67
C ASP A 19 11.61 8.49 -10.21
N VAL A 20 11.22 7.65 -9.25
CA VAL A 20 12.07 6.61 -8.65
C VAL A 20 11.60 5.22 -9.08
N ASP A 21 12.56 4.32 -9.28
CA ASP A 21 12.27 2.93 -9.58
C ASP A 21 11.35 2.29 -8.52
N GLN A 22 10.32 1.59 -8.99
CA GLN A 22 9.28 1.00 -8.17
C GLN A 22 9.85 -0.01 -7.18
N ALA A 23 10.73 -0.90 -7.64
CA ALA A 23 11.24 -1.99 -6.81
C ALA A 23 12.12 -1.44 -5.69
N LYS A 24 13.04 -0.53 -6.05
CA LYS A 24 13.92 0.15 -5.07
C LYS A 24 13.14 0.94 -4.03
N LEU A 25 12.09 1.66 -4.45
CA LEU A 25 11.28 2.43 -3.52
C LEU A 25 10.58 1.53 -2.49
N VAL A 26 9.98 0.43 -2.92
CA VAL A 26 9.27 -0.49 -2.00
C VAL A 26 10.23 -1.08 -0.97
N VAL A 27 11.44 -1.46 -1.38
CA VAL A 27 12.48 -1.96 -0.47
C VAL A 27 12.94 -0.87 0.51
N ALA A 28 13.15 0.36 0.05
CA ALA A 28 13.55 1.47 0.90
C ALA A 28 12.47 1.83 1.95
N VAL A 29 11.20 1.83 1.55
CA VAL A 29 10.07 2.04 2.47
C VAL A 29 9.96 0.89 3.47
N ALA A 30 10.16 -0.36 3.04
CA ALA A 30 10.14 -1.51 3.93
C ALA A 30 11.27 -1.43 4.98
N ALA A 31 12.47 -1.05 4.56
CA ALA A 31 13.60 -0.84 5.45
C ALA A 31 13.33 0.28 6.46
N TYR A 32 12.67 1.37 6.04
CA TYR A 32 12.25 2.44 6.95
C TYR A 32 11.22 1.94 7.98
N LEU A 33 10.20 1.19 7.54
CA LEU A 33 9.18 0.64 8.42
C LEU A 33 9.76 -0.35 9.44
N LYS A 34 10.74 -1.16 9.02
CA LYS A 34 11.45 -2.10 9.90
C LYS A 34 12.27 -1.35 10.96
N LYS A 35 13.02 -0.32 10.55
CA LYS A 35 13.79 0.53 11.48
C LYS A 35 12.91 1.29 12.47
N SER A 36 11.73 1.69 12.05
CA SER A 36 10.75 2.37 12.90
C SER A 36 10.22 1.43 14.01
N GLY A 37 10.19 0.11 13.79
CA GLY A 37 9.70 -0.87 14.75
C GLY A 37 8.19 -0.82 15.03
N LYS A 38 7.47 0.12 14.42
CA LYS A 38 6.05 0.37 14.70
C LYS A 38 5.09 -0.57 13.96
N VAL A 39 5.56 -1.25 12.90
CA VAL A 39 4.77 -2.28 12.23
C VAL A 39 4.98 -3.60 12.98
N VAL A 40 4.02 -3.97 13.82
CA VAL A 40 4.01 -5.29 14.45
C VAL A 40 3.68 -6.35 13.39
N MET A 41 4.51 -7.38 13.31
CA MET A 41 4.25 -8.55 12.48
C MET A 41 3.22 -9.44 13.17
N PRO A 42 2.13 -9.82 12.50
CA PRO A 42 1.16 -10.76 13.07
C PRO A 42 1.74 -12.16 13.30
N ASP A 43 1.28 -12.84 14.34
CA ASP A 43 1.77 -14.18 14.73
C ASP A 43 1.62 -15.25 13.64
N TRP A 44 0.61 -15.10 12.78
CA TRP A 44 0.32 -16.06 11.70
C TRP A 44 1.17 -15.86 10.44
N VAL A 45 2.04 -14.85 10.38
CA VAL A 45 2.79 -14.47 9.16
C VAL A 45 3.63 -15.62 8.59
N ASP A 46 4.18 -16.47 9.45
CA ASP A 46 5.09 -17.56 9.04
C ASP A 46 4.35 -18.80 8.54
N ILE A 47 3.08 -18.95 8.89
CA ILE A 47 2.27 -20.14 8.62
C ILE A 47 1.49 -19.98 7.31
N VAL A 48 1.11 -18.74 6.96
CA VAL A 48 0.13 -18.52 5.89
C VAL A 48 0.74 -18.34 4.51
N LYS A 49 -0.04 -18.71 3.50
CA LYS A 49 0.16 -18.27 2.12
C LYS A 49 -0.61 -16.99 1.81
N THR A 50 -0.10 -16.26 0.82
CA THR A 50 -0.60 -14.92 0.51
C THR A 50 -1.87 -14.88 -0.35
N GLY A 51 -2.23 -16.02 -0.95
CA GLY A 51 -3.44 -16.17 -1.75
C GLY A 51 -3.73 -17.65 -2.01
N CYS A 52 -4.98 -17.95 -2.33
CA CYS A 52 -5.42 -19.33 -2.57
C CYS A 52 -4.80 -19.95 -3.84
N TYR A 53 -4.26 -19.12 -4.74
CA TYR A 53 -3.62 -19.53 -5.99
C TYR A 53 -2.11 -19.77 -5.87
N LYS A 54 -1.53 -19.50 -4.70
CA LYS A 54 -0.14 -19.83 -4.40
C LYS A 54 -0.07 -21.24 -3.80
N GLU A 55 0.97 -21.97 -4.16
CA GLU A 55 1.27 -23.31 -3.63
C GLU A 55 2.15 -23.19 -2.38
N LEU A 56 3.21 -22.38 -2.47
CA LEU A 56 4.16 -22.15 -1.38
C LEU A 56 3.93 -20.82 -0.64
N SER A 57 4.41 -20.75 0.60
CA SER A 57 4.50 -19.53 1.39
C SER A 57 5.57 -18.56 0.82
N PRO A 58 5.53 -17.27 1.17
CA PRO A 58 6.59 -16.33 0.81
C PRO A 58 7.94 -16.75 1.40
N ARG A 59 9.01 -16.62 0.59
CA ARG A 59 10.38 -16.97 1.01
C ARG A 59 11.01 -15.90 1.91
N ASP A 60 10.65 -14.64 1.71
CA ASP A 60 11.18 -13.52 2.50
C ASP A 60 10.46 -13.46 3.86
N PRO A 61 11.16 -13.51 5.01
CA PRO A 61 10.53 -13.40 6.32
C PRO A 61 9.83 -12.05 6.51
N ASP A 62 10.36 -10.96 5.94
CA ASP A 62 9.79 -9.61 6.07
C ASP A 62 8.71 -9.31 5.03
N TRP A 63 8.17 -10.34 4.35
CA TRP A 63 7.23 -10.18 3.25
C TRP A 63 5.99 -9.34 3.62
N PHE A 64 5.57 -9.37 4.89
CA PHE A 64 4.44 -8.59 5.39
C PHE A 64 4.74 -7.08 5.36
N ILE A 65 5.94 -6.68 5.76
CA ILE A 65 6.38 -5.27 5.75
C ILE A 65 6.57 -4.78 4.31
N VAL A 66 7.13 -5.63 3.45
CA VAL A 66 7.24 -5.36 2.01
C VAL A 66 5.85 -5.17 1.38
N ARG A 67 4.87 -5.98 1.79
CA ARG A 67 3.49 -5.84 1.33
C ARG A 67 2.86 -4.52 1.78
N CYS A 68 3.03 -4.13 3.04
CA CYS A 68 2.57 -2.82 3.54
C CYS A 68 3.18 -1.66 2.72
N SER A 69 4.48 -1.74 2.43
CA SER A 69 5.21 -0.74 1.63
C SER A 69 4.68 -0.64 0.21
N SER A 70 4.46 -1.79 -0.45
CA SER A 70 3.84 -1.85 -1.78
C SER A 70 2.42 -1.27 -1.79
N MET A 71 1.65 -1.49 -0.73
CA MET A 71 0.31 -0.91 -0.59
C MET A 71 0.34 0.61 -0.45
N LEU A 72 1.23 1.16 0.40
CA LEU A 72 1.42 2.61 0.52
C LEU A 72 1.73 3.26 -0.82
N ARG A 73 2.67 2.68 -1.58
CA ARG A 73 2.98 3.14 -2.93
C ARG A 73 1.73 3.11 -3.81
N ARG A 74 0.98 2.00 -3.84
CA ARG A 74 -0.20 1.91 -4.72
C ARG A 74 -1.25 2.97 -4.39
N MET A 75 -1.45 3.24 -3.10
CA MET A 75 -2.39 4.27 -2.64
C MET A 75 -1.99 5.66 -3.13
N TYR A 76 -0.69 5.98 -3.15
CA TYR A 76 -0.17 7.23 -3.70
C TYR A 76 -0.57 7.44 -5.17
N PHE A 77 -0.42 6.41 -6.02
CA PHE A 77 -0.70 6.55 -7.46
C PHE A 77 -2.18 6.54 -7.79
N ARG A 78 -2.99 5.74 -7.08
CA ARG A 78 -4.40 5.54 -7.45
C ARG A 78 -5.27 6.73 -7.05
N ASN A 79 -4.85 7.56 -6.09
CA ASN A 79 -5.55 8.74 -5.54
C ASN A 79 -7.07 8.56 -5.30
N LYS A 80 -7.51 7.31 -5.13
CA LYS A 80 -8.90 6.88 -4.92
C LYS A 80 -8.94 6.01 -3.67
N LEU A 81 -10.11 5.91 -3.05
CA LEU A 81 -10.32 5.08 -1.86
C LEU A 81 -9.94 3.62 -2.15
N MET A 82 -9.07 3.07 -1.31
CA MET A 82 -8.67 1.68 -1.35
C MET A 82 -9.50 0.85 -0.36
N GLY A 83 -10.42 0.06 -0.91
CA GLY A 83 -11.10 -1.03 -0.18
C GLY A 83 -10.34 -2.35 -0.24
N VAL A 84 -10.67 -3.28 0.67
CA VAL A 84 -10.07 -4.63 0.71
C VAL A 84 -10.26 -5.37 -0.61
N GLY A 85 -11.42 -5.24 -1.26
CA GLY A 85 -11.69 -5.87 -2.55
C GLY A 85 -10.74 -5.42 -3.67
N ASN A 86 -10.33 -4.15 -3.66
CA ASN A 86 -9.36 -3.59 -4.59
C ASN A 86 -7.95 -4.17 -4.36
N VAL A 87 -7.56 -4.29 -3.09
CA VAL A 87 -6.27 -4.91 -2.70
C VAL A 87 -6.25 -6.38 -3.12
N LYS A 88 -7.34 -7.11 -2.89
CA LYS A 88 -7.49 -8.51 -3.30
C LYS A 88 -7.39 -8.71 -4.82
N LYS A 89 -7.89 -7.76 -5.62
CA LYS A 89 -7.73 -7.80 -7.09
C LYS A 89 -6.28 -7.48 -7.50
N MET A 90 -5.65 -6.50 -6.86
CA MET A 90 -4.25 -6.12 -7.14
C MET A 90 -3.27 -7.27 -6.87
N TYR A 91 -3.40 -7.93 -5.72
CA TYR A 91 -2.60 -9.11 -5.37
C TYR A 91 -3.31 -10.41 -5.76
N GLY A 92 -4.14 -10.37 -6.80
CA GLY A 92 -4.68 -11.58 -7.40
C GLY A 92 -3.70 -12.20 -8.38
N GLY A 93 -4.00 -13.40 -8.85
CA GLY A 93 -3.16 -14.08 -9.83
C GLY A 93 -3.87 -15.22 -10.52
N ARG A 94 -3.17 -15.82 -11.47
CA ARG A 94 -3.64 -16.99 -12.21
C ARG A 94 -3.56 -18.24 -11.32
N LYS A 95 -4.69 -18.89 -11.08
CA LYS A 95 -4.74 -20.17 -10.34
C LYS A 95 -4.58 -21.33 -11.30
N ARG A 96 -3.54 -22.15 -11.08
CA ARG A 96 -3.37 -23.44 -11.76
C ARG A 96 -4.41 -24.43 -11.23
N ARG A 97 -5.11 -25.12 -12.12
CA ARG A 97 -6.17 -26.12 -11.79
C ARG A 97 -5.83 -27.51 -12.34
N GLY A 98 -4.54 -27.83 -12.45
CA GLY A 98 -4.07 -29.06 -13.09
C GLY A 98 -4.38 -29.06 -14.58
N SER A 99 -5.18 -30.03 -15.03
CA SER A 99 -5.60 -30.19 -16.43
C SER A 99 -6.68 -29.19 -16.88
N LYS A 100 -7.40 -28.55 -15.95
CA LYS A 100 -8.47 -27.58 -16.30
C LYS A 100 -7.86 -26.21 -16.64
N PRO A 101 -8.50 -25.42 -17.53
CA PRO A 101 -8.07 -24.06 -17.85
C PRO A 101 -7.86 -23.20 -16.61
N SER A 102 -6.85 -22.34 -16.68
CA SER A 102 -6.49 -21.45 -15.57
C SER A 102 -7.47 -20.28 -15.49
N HIS A 103 -7.88 -19.92 -14.26
CA HIS A 103 -8.72 -18.75 -14.01
C HIS A 103 -8.06 -17.78 -13.03
N PHE A 104 -8.50 -16.52 -13.06
CA PHE A 104 -8.07 -15.50 -12.11
C PHE A 104 -8.66 -15.78 -10.73
N ALA A 105 -7.81 -15.79 -9.71
CA ALA A 105 -8.21 -15.88 -8.31
C ALA A 105 -7.72 -14.65 -7.54
N LYS A 106 -8.57 -14.14 -6.66
CA LYS A 106 -8.29 -12.98 -5.81
C LYS A 106 -7.27 -13.36 -4.72
N GLY A 107 -6.47 -12.37 -4.30
CA GLY A 107 -5.56 -12.50 -3.16
C GLY A 107 -6.28 -12.67 -1.82
N SER A 108 -5.51 -13.02 -0.77
CA SER A 108 -6.07 -13.21 0.57
C SER A 108 -6.67 -11.91 1.11
N GLY A 109 -7.92 -12.00 1.59
CA GLY A 109 -8.62 -10.86 2.18
C GLY A 109 -8.16 -10.54 3.59
N ALA A 110 -7.80 -11.57 4.38
CA ALA A 110 -7.30 -11.39 5.74
C ALA A 110 -6.00 -10.58 5.73
N VAL A 111 -5.02 -11.02 4.94
CA VAL A 111 -3.72 -10.33 4.83
C VAL A 111 -3.90 -8.88 4.37
N ALA A 112 -4.73 -8.65 3.35
CA ALA A 112 -5.01 -7.30 2.87
C ALA A 112 -5.64 -6.40 3.95
N ARG A 113 -6.53 -6.94 4.77
CA ARG A 113 -7.18 -6.23 5.88
C ARG A 113 -6.16 -5.87 6.97
N TYR A 114 -5.35 -6.84 7.39
CA TYR A 114 -4.33 -6.61 8.40
C TYR A 114 -3.29 -5.59 7.95
N CYS A 115 -2.79 -5.65 6.71
CA CYS A 115 -1.86 -4.63 6.21
C CYS A 115 -2.47 -3.22 6.27
N LEU A 116 -3.73 -3.07 5.88
CA LEU A 116 -4.42 -1.77 5.95
C LEU A 116 -4.61 -1.29 7.39
N GLN A 117 -4.97 -2.18 8.31
CA GLN A 117 -5.11 -1.86 9.74
C GLN A 117 -3.76 -1.50 10.37
N SER A 118 -2.68 -2.19 10.02
CA SER A 118 -1.34 -1.86 10.51
C SER A 118 -0.88 -0.49 10.02
N LEU A 119 -1.16 -0.13 8.76
CA LEU A 119 -0.84 1.21 8.22
C LEU A 119 -1.71 2.33 8.83
N GLU A 120 -2.92 1.99 9.24
CA GLU A 120 -3.84 2.88 9.92
C GLU A 120 -3.39 3.20 11.35
N LYS A 121 -2.90 2.20 12.10
CA LYS A 121 -2.26 2.40 13.41
C LYS A 121 -1.05 3.36 13.35
N LEU A 122 -0.42 3.48 12.19
CA LEU A 122 0.72 4.38 11.94
C LEU A 122 0.32 5.76 11.44
N ASP A 123 -0.97 6.01 11.24
CA ASP A 123 -1.50 7.27 10.72
C ASP A 123 -0.94 7.64 9.33
N TYR A 124 -0.51 6.63 8.57
CA TYR A 124 -0.16 6.79 7.15
C TYR A 124 -1.37 6.63 6.25
N VAL A 125 -2.39 5.96 6.75
CA VAL A 125 -3.64 5.68 6.05
C VAL A 125 -4.80 6.04 6.97
N GLU A 126 -5.75 6.82 6.45
CA GLU A 126 -6.97 7.20 7.16
C GLU A 126 -8.16 6.39 6.64
N GLN A 127 -9.09 6.09 7.54
CA GLN A 127 -10.39 5.56 7.17
C GLN A 127 -11.31 6.70 6.75
N GLU A 128 -12.00 6.50 5.64
CA GLU A 128 -13.08 7.39 5.24
C GLU A 128 -14.40 6.76 5.70
N ILE A 129 -15.01 7.40 6.69
CA ILE A 129 -16.25 6.95 7.32
C ILE A 129 -17.38 7.81 6.75
N VAL A 130 -18.43 7.14 6.26
CA VAL A 130 -19.69 7.79 5.88
C VAL A 130 -20.71 7.46 6.96
N THR A 131 -21.33 8.49 7.55
CA THR A 131 -22.51 8.35 8.39
C THR A 131 -23.71 8.10 7.48
N LYS A 132 -24.25 6.88 7.53
CA LYS A 132 -25.53 6.61 6.89
C LYS A 132 -26.63 6.82 7.91
N VAL A 133 -27.54 7.74 7.61
CA VAL A 133 -28.83 7.83 8.29
C VAL A 133 -29.67 6.68 7.72
N ILE A 134 -30.17 5.84 8.61
CA ILE A 134 -31.15 4.82 8.25
C ILE A 134 -32.49 5.38 8.70
N ASP A 135 -33.30 5.76 7.73
CA ASP A 135 -34.71 6.04 7.98
C ASP A 135 -35.36 4.68 8.26
N LYS A 136 -35.96 4.54 9.44
CA LYS A 136 -36.85 3.40 9.68
C LYS A 136 -38.17 3.77 9.02
N ASP A 137 -38.67 2.91 8.15
CA ASP A 137 -39.98 3.05 7.53
C ASP A 137 -41.04 3.23 8.65
N GLU A 138 -41.86 4.27 8.49
CA GLU A 138 -42.84 4.78 9.46
C GLU A 138 -43.89 3.74 9.85
N ASP A 139 -44.18 3.63 11.15
CA ASP A 139 -45.52 3.36 11.69
C ASP A 139 -45.69 3.81 13.17
N ASP A 140 -44.65 4.30 13.88
CA ASP A 140 -44.78 4.82 15.26
C ASP A 140 -44.05 6.18 15.49
N LYS A 141 -44.73 7.08 16.24
CA LYS A 141 -44.50 8.54 16.43
C LYS A 141 -43.17 9.01 17.07
N GLU A 142 -42.08 8.25 17.03
CA GLU A 142 -40.78 8.78 17.46
C GLU A 142 -39.63 8.13 16.67
N THR A 143 -39.29 8.73 15.53
CA THR A 143 -38.23 8.26 14.64
C THR A 143 -36.85 8.44 15.27
N LYS A 144 -36.40 7.48 16.07
CA LYS A 144 -35.02 7.43 16.56
C LYS A 144 -34.09 7.03 15.41
N SER A 145 -33.55 8.02 14.70
CA SER A 145 -32.56 7.82 13.66
C SER A 145 -31.28 7.19 14.25
N ILE A 146 -30.88 6.05 13.70
CA ILE A 146 -29.64 5.37 14.12
C ILE A 146 -28.53 5.80 13.16
N ASN A 147 -27.56 6.57 13.66
CA ASN A 147 -26.36 6.92 12.90
C ASN A 147 -25.43 5.70 12.78
N ARG A 148 -25.48 4.98 11.66
CA ARG A 148 -24.53 3.89 11.40
C ARG A 148 -23.31 4.43 10.67
N LYS A 149 -22.14 4.34 11.31
CA LYS A 149 -20.86 4.59 10.64
C LYS A 149 -20.53 3.42 9.71
N VAL A 150 -20.48 3.67 8.41
CA VAL A 150 -20.08 2.68 7.40
C VAL A 150 -18.72 3.08 6.83
N MET A 151 -17.75 2.16 6.90
CA MET A 151 -16.44 2.35 6.25
C MET A 151 -16.56 2.27 4.74
N LEU A 152 -16.28 3.37 4.04
CA LEU A 152 -16.30 3.41 2.57
C LEU A 152 -14.97 2.87 2.00
N GLY A 153 -13.86 3.21 2.64
CA GLY A 153 -12.54 2.78 2.23
C GLY A 153 -11.44 3.46 3.04
N ARG A 154 -10.22 3.38 2.51
CA ARG A 154 -9.04 3.99 3.12
C ARG A 154 -8.31 4.89 2.14
N ARG A 155 -7.85 6.03 2.62
CA ARG A 155 -7.12 7.05 1.86
C ARG A 155 -5.73 7.27 2.44
N LEU A 156 -4.79 7.75 1.62
CA LEU A 156 -3.45 8.08 2.10
C LEU A 156 -3.48 9.43 2.83
N THR A 157 -2.87 9.53 4.00
CA THR A 157 -2.80 10.79 4.77
C THR A 157 -1.73 11.73 4.22
N LYS A 158 -1.77 13.01 4.61
CA LYS A 158 -0.69 13.97 4.29
C LYS A 158 0.67 13.49 4.82
N ARG A 159 0.67 12.88 6.01
CA ARG A 159 1.85 12.29 6.63
C ARG A 159 2.40 11.12 5.82
N GLY A 160 1.54 10.20 5.39
CA GLY A 160 1.93 9.07 4.55
C GLY A 160 2.49 9.50 3.20
N ARG A 161 1.92 10.55 2.59
CA ARG A 161 2.42 11.13 1.34
C ARG A 161 3.81 11.76 1.52
N LYS A 162 3.97 12.60 2.54
CA LYS A 162 5.25 13.24 2.90
C LYS A 162 6.35 12.20 3.15
N LEU A 163 6.04 11.10 3.82
CA LEU A 163 6.99 10.00 4.03
C LEU A 163 7.48 9.40 2.72
N LEU A 164 6.58 9.12 1.78
CA LEU A 164 6.95 8.55 0.49
C LEU A 164 7.82 9.52 -0.33
N ASP A 165 7.45 10.80 -0.33
CA ASP A 165 8.21 11.84 -1.03
C ASP A 165 9.61 12.06 -0.39
N LEU A 166 9.73 12.01 0.94
CA LEU A 166 11.02 12.09 1.63
C LEU A 166 11.94 10.91 1.28
N ILE A 167 11.39 9.69 1.24
CA ILE A 167 12.16 8.50 0.90
C ILE A 167 12.58 8.53 -0.58
N SER A 168 11.75 9.06 -1.49
CA SER A 168 12.16 9.24 -2.89
C SER A 168 13.31 10.23 -3.04
N VAL A 169 13.31 11.34 -2.28
CA VAL A 169 14.43 12.30 -2.25
C VAL A 169 15.70 11.63 -1.72
N GLN A 170 15.61 10.90 -0.61
CA GLN A 170 16.77 10.19 -0.03
C GLN A 170 17.36 9.15 -1.00
N MET A 171 16.51 8.47 -1.77
CA MET A 171 16.95 7.53 -2.80
C MET A 171 17.70 8.22 -3.94
N SER A 172 17.22 9.38 -4.39
CA SER A 172 17.88 10.20 -5.41
C SER A 172 19.25 10.69 -4.95
N SER A 173 19.36 11.16 -3.70
CA SER A 173 20.63 11.63 -3.12
C SER A 173 21.68 10.52 -2.98
N LYS A 174 21.28 9.30 -2.61
CA LYS A 174 22.21 8.16 -2.53
C LYS A 174 22.78 7.79 -3.89
N LYS A 175 21.95 7.75 -4.93
CA LYS A 175 22.38 7.45 -6.30
C LYS A 175 23.47 8.41 -6.79
N LYS A 176 23.42 9.70 -6.42
CA LYS A 176 24.48 10.66 -6.76
C LYS A 176 25.82 10.31 -6.11
N LYS A 177 25.83 9.87 -4.84
CA LYS A 177 27.06 9.52 -4.11
C LYS A 177 27.77 8.31 -4.71
N ASP A 178 27.01 7.29 -5.12
CA ASP A 178 27.56 6.05 -5.70
C ASP A 178 28.16 6.25 -7.11
N ILE A 179 27.83 7.35 -7.80
CA ILE A 179 28.34 7.68 -9.15
C ILE A 179 29.57 8.59 -9.09
N THR A 180 29.85 9.24 -7.95
CA THR A 180 30.91 10.27 -7.83
C THR A 180 32.24 9.68 -7.31
N ILE A 181 32.53 8.42 -7.62
CA ILE A 181 33.82 7.76 -7.31
C ILE A 181 34.43 7.30 -8.63
#